data_AF-A0A6H1ZRW2-F1
#
_entry.id   AF-A0A6H1ZRW2-F1
#
_cell.length_a   1.000
_cell.length_b   1.000
_cell.length_c   1.000
_cell.angle_alpha   90.00
_cell.angle_beta   90.00
_cell.angle_gamma   90.00
#
_symmetry.space_group_name_H-M   'P 1'
#
loop_
_entity.id
_entity.type
_entity.pdbx_description
1 polymer ?
#
loop_
_entity_poly.entity_id
_entity_poly.type
_entity_poly.pdbx_seq_one_letter_code
_entity_poly.pdbx_strand_id
1 'polypeptide(L)'
;MDDWYETYVKSKYSEFELEQEYPETVEQALSPSKVICRFDKDALNSMMQDVSHPIEARFDGMVRIYKAPVAGRKYCFGIDPSEGGYDYSVGTIIDWQTCEQVAEFRCKLPVDDQARIILDLYNLYFSPFIAPERNADGRRLIDKLLGLGIKNFYHTSKDKPGWWTDSKSRPVMIADLAEMVSKRNLRVYNREAINEFYSFIRTEKHPEGIATKGRHDDYVIAWAITLQLRKHMPTGGVSIKSFKYRETA
;
A
#
# COMPACT_ATOMS: atom_id res chain seq x y z
N MET A 1 -36.93 9.77 21.03
CA MET A 1 -35.95 9.65 19.94
C MET A 1 -36.77 9.48 18.67
N ASP A 2 -36.70 10.44 17.76
CA ASP A 2 -37.60 10.52 16.61
C ASP A 2 -37.40 9.36 15.63
N ASP A 3 -38.50 8.91 15.01
CA ASP A 3 -38.58 7.88 13.96
C ASP A 3 -37.60 8.13 12.80
N TRP A 4 -37.24 9.41 12.57
CA TRP A 4 -36.22 9.85 11.63
C TRP A 4 -34.79 9.41 12.00
N TYR A 5 -34.42 9.43 13.29
CA TYR A 5 -33.07 9.07 13.75
C TYR A 5 -32.78 7.57 13.56
N GLU A 6 -33.71 6.73 13.99
CA GLU A 6 -33.60 5.26 13.85
C GLU A 6 -33.64 4.82 12.38
N THR A 7 -34.54 5.41 11.58
CA THR A 7 -34.79 4.93 10.22
C THR A 7 -33.82 5.53 9.19
N TYR A 8 -33.44 6.79 9.33
CA TYR A 8 -32.68 7.53 8.32
C TYR A 8 -31.23 7.81 8.71
N VAL A 9 -30.96 8.09 9.97
CA VAL A 9 -29.60 8.44 10.42
C VAL A 9 -28.79 7.16 10.66
N LYS A 10 -29.31 6.18 11.41
CA LYS A 10 -28.60 4.91 11.65
C LYS A 10 -28.36 4.06 10.40
N SER A 11 -29.16 4.24 9.36
CA SER A 11 -29.00 3.52 8.09
C SER A 11 -27.94 4.13 7.17
N LYS A 12 -27.65 5.43 7.31
CA LYS A 12 -26.69 6.16 6.47
C LYS A 12 -25.32 6.32 7.09
N TYR A 13 -25.27 6.47 8.40
CA TYR A 13 -24.06 6.77 9.13
C TYR A 13 -23.55 5.51 9.81
N SER A 14 -22.24 5.33 9.79
CA SER A 14 -21.60 4.34 10.65
C SER A 14 -21.87 4.68 12.12
N GLU A 15 -21.81 3.66 12.99
CA GLU A 15 -22.01 3.82 14.44
C GLU A 15 -21.12 4.95 15.03
N PHE A 16 -19.96 5.18 14.40
CA PHE A 16 -19.02 6.25 14.70
C PHE A 16 -19.46 7.66 14.25
N GLU A 17 -19.98 7.81 13.04
CA GLU A 17 -20.48 9.12 12.56
C GLU A 17 -21.71 9.55 13.38
N LEU A 18 -22.49 8.58 13.85
CA LEU A 18 -23.55 8.81 14.82
C LEU A 18 -23.00 9.31 16.16
N GLU A 19 -21.97 8.65 16.71
CA GLU A 19 -21.37 9.07 17.99
C GLU A 19 -20.69 10.46 17.91
N GLN A 20 -20.10 10.83 16.76
CA GLN A 20 -19.47 12.15 16.57
C GLN A 20 -20.46 13.27 16.25
N GLU A 21 -21.39 13.04 15.32
CA GLU A 21 -22.30 14.09 14.82
C GLU A 21 -23.62 14.13 15.61
N TYR A 22 -23.98 13.06 16.30
CA TYR A 22 -25.23 12.90 17.06
C TYR A 22 -25.05 12.24 18.45
N PRO A 23 -24.17 12.76 19.33
CA PRO A 23 -23.98 12.21 20.67
C PRO A 23 -25.28 12.28 21.50
N GLU A 24 -25.70 11.16 22.08
CA GLU A 24 -26.96 11.07 22.84
C GLU A 24 -26.85 11.68 24.25
N THR A 25 -25.64 11.87 24.76
CA THR A 25 -25.35 12.44 26.08
C THR A 25 -24.14 13.37 26.08
N VAL A 26 -24.10 14.32 27.02
CA VAL A 26 -22.96 15.25 27.21
C VAL A 26 -21.69 14.49 27.57
N GLU A 27 -21.81 13.39 28.32
CA GLU A 27 -20.67 12.54 28.68
C GLU A 27 -20.09 11.82 27.46
N GLN A 28 -20.93 11.33 26.54
CA GLN A 28 -20.47 10.80 25.25
C GLN A 28 -19.79 11.88 24.40
N ALA A 29 -20.36 13.08 24.34
CA ALA A 29 -19.79 14.20 23.58
C ALA A 29 -18.41 14.64 24.09
N LEU A 30 -18.13 14.47 25.39
CA LEU A 30 -16.88 14.85 26.04
C LEU A 30 -15.90 13.70 26.24
N SER A 31 -16.33 12.45 26.01
CA SER A 31 -15.48 11.27 26.14
C SER A 31 -14.46 11.18 24.99
N PRO A 32 -13.22 10.70 25.24
CA PRO A 32 -12.25 10.49 24.17
C PRO A 32 -12.82 9.53 23.15
N SER A 33 -12.78 9.90 21.87
CA SER A 33 -13.26 9.03 20.79
C SER A 33 -12.57 7.67 20.87
N LYS A 34 -13.37 6.60 21.03
CA LYS A 34 -12.88 5.21 21.03
C LYS A 34 -12.29 4.80 19.67
N VAL A 35 -12.58 5.58 18.65
CA VAL A 35 -12.12 5.41 17.27
C VAL A 35 -11.17 6.56 16.93
N ILE A 36 -9.93 6.23 16.60
CA ILE A 36 -8.90 7.20 16.23
C ILE A 36 -8.34 6.83 14.86
N CYS A 37 -8.00 7.83 14.04
CA CYS A 37 -7.28 7.59 12.79
C CYS A 37 -5.99 6.81 13.10
N ARG A 38 -5.69 5.79 12.29
CA ARG A 38 -4.51 4.95 12.49
C ARG A 38 -3.21 5.73 12.27
N PHE A 39 -3.28 6.73 11.41
CA PHE A 39 -2.19 7.55 10.94
C PHE A 39 -2.23 8.93 11.59
N ASP A 40 -1.07 9.55 11.75
CA ASP A 40 -0.93 10.90 12.29
C ASP A 40 -1.59 11.92 11.34
N LYS A 41 -2.65 12.60 11.81
CA LYS A 41 -3.45 13.52 10.99
C LYS A 41 -2.67 14.75 10.53
N ASP A 42 -1.74 15.26 11.34
CA ASP A 42 -0.94 16.43 10.97
C ASP A 42 0.09 16.07 9.90
N ALA A 43 0.68 14.88 10.02
CA ALA A 43 1.51 14.32 8.97
C ALA A 43 0.72 14.13 7.67
N LEU A 44 -0.50 13.56 7.73
CA LEU A 44 -1.37 13.42 6.57
C LEU A 44 -1.75 14.77 5.95
N ASN A 45 -2.07 15.78 6.77
CA ASN A 45 -2.40 17.13 6.31
C ASN A 45 -1.24 17.72 5.50
N SER A 46 -0.01 17.51 5.96
CA SER A 46 1.16 17.97 5.24
C SER A 46 1.49 17.10 4.02
N MET A 47 1.26 15.79 4.05
CA MET A 47 1.37 14.93 2.85
C MET A 47 0.35 15.33 1.78
N MET A 48 -0.84 15.77 2.16
CA MET A 48 -1.87 16.25 1.23
C MET A 48 -1.40 17.47 0.42
N GLN A 49 -0.44 18.25 0.94
CA GLN A 49 0.18 19.37 0.23
C GLN A 49 1.20 18.91 -0.83
N ASP A 50 1.75 17.70 -0.69
CA ASP A 50 2.69 17.11 -1.64
C ASP A 50 2.00 16.43 -2.82
N VAL A 51 0.66 16.31 -2.78
CA VAL A 51 -0.14 15.71 -3.86
C VAL A 51 0.18 16.40 -5.19
N SER A 52 0.46 15.59 -6.20
CA SER A 52 0.83 16.06 -7.52
C SER A 52 0.12 15.27 -8.59
N HIS A 53 -0.07 15.90 -9.75
CA HIS A 53 -0.61 15.21 -10.92
C HIS A 53 0.46 14.28 -11.51
N PRO A 54 0.06 13.12 -12.05
CA PRO A 54 1.00 12.27 -12.77
C PRO A 54 1.54 13.00 -14.00
N ILE A 55 2.82 12.79 -14.29
CA ILE A 55 3.45 13.28 -15.52
C ILE A 55 2.98 12.50 -16.75
N GLU A 56 2.51 11.28 -16.55
CA GLU A 56 1.94 10.43 -17.58
C GLU A 56 0.83 9.55 -16.97
N ALA A 57 -0.30 9.46 -17.67
CA ALA A 57 -1.41 8.57 -17.33
C ALA A 57 -1.66 7.62 -18.50
N ARG A 58 -1.85 6.32 -18.22
CA ARG A 58 -2.15 5.29 -19.23
C ARG A 58 -3.42 4.55 -18.85
N PHE A 59 -4.00 3.83 -19.82
CA PHE A 59 -5.21 3.01 -19.64
C PHE A 59 -6.33 3.80 -18.96
N ASP A 60 -6.69 4.96 -19.51
CA ASP A 60 -7.74 5.83 -18.97
C ASP A 60 -7.51 6.24 -17.49
N GLY A 61 -6.25 6.51 -17.15
CA GLY A 61 -5.87 6.95 -15.80
C GLY A 61 -5.77 5.84 -14.75
N MET A 62 -5.94 4.56 -15.15
CA MET A 62 -5.71 3.41 -14.28
C MET A 62 -4.24 3.28 -13.88
N VAL A 63 -3.32 3.68 -14.76
CA VAL A 63 -1.88 3.73 -14.48
C VAL A 63 -1.45 5.19 -14.40
N ARG A 64 -0.74 5.54 -13.32
CA ARG A 64 -0.27 6.90 -13.07
C ARG A 64 1.23 6.85 -12.80
N ILE A 65 1.99 7.59 -13.60
CA ILE A 65 3.44 7.73 -13.47
C ILE A 65 3.71 9.14 -12.96
N TYR A 66 4.37 9.24 -11.82
CA TYR A 66 4.75 10.51 -11.19
C TYR A 66 6.19 10.91 -11.50
N LYS A 67 7.07 9.92 -11.70
CA LYS A 67 8.48 10.14 -12.06
C LYS A 67 8.96 9.14 -13.09
N ALA A 68 9.72 9.62 -14.07
CA ALA A 68 10.37 8.76 -15.06
C ALA A 68 11.39 7.83 -14.37
N PRO A 69 11.58 6.60 -14.89
CA PRO A 69 12.57 5.67 -14.37
C PRO A 69 13.99 6.20 -14.58
N VAL A 70 14.77 6.24 -13.51
CA VAL A 70 16.19 6.61 -13.54
C VAL A 70 17.06 5.36 -13.56
N ALA A 71 17.98 5.29 -14.52
CA ALA A 71 18.91 4.18 -14.66
C ALA A 71 19.81 4.02 -13.41
N GLY A 72 20.09 2.77 -13.03
CA GLY A 72 20.91 2.44 -11.86
C GLY A 72 20.19 2.59 -10.51
N ARG A 73 18.97 3.15 -10.48
CA ARG A 73 18.11 3.11 -9.29
C ARG A 73 17.49 1.74 -9.11
N LYS A 74 17.13 1.47 -7.85
CA LYS A 74 16.42 0.26 -7.41
C LYS A 74 15.00 0.67 -7.01
N TYR A 75 14.02 -0.14 -7.36
CA TYR A 75 12.61 0.13 -7.09
C TYR A 75 11.94 -1.04 -6.39
N CYS A 76 10.96 -0.77 -5.54
CA CYS A 76 10.10 -1.78 -4.92
C CYS A 76 8.69 -1.65 -5.48
N PHE A 77 8.01 -2.77 -5.71
CA PHE A 77 6.67 -2.81 -6.29
C PHE A 77 5.76 -3.73 -5.47
N GLY A 78 5.01 -3.17 -4.51
CA GLY A 78 4.00 -3.91 -3.77
C GLY A 78 2.63 -3.82 -4.45
N ILE A 79 1.89 -4.92 -4.43
CA ILE A 79 0.59 -5.03 -5.09
C ILE A 79 -0.39 -5.69 -4.11
N ASP A 80 -1.56 -5.08 -3.96
CA ASP A 80 -2.74 -5.68 -3.34
C ASP A 80 -3.74 -6.06 -4.44
N PRO A 81 -3.83 -7.35 -4.82
CA PRO A 81 -4.66 -7.82 -5.92
C PRO A 81 -6.06 -8.24 -5.45
N SER A 82 -7.04 -7.98 -6.33
CA SER A 82 -8.41 -8.49 -6.25
C SER A 82 -8.77 -9.28 -7.54
N GLU A 83 -9.86 -10.05 -7.52
CA GLU A 83 -10.41 -10.72 -8.73
C GLU A 83 -10.80 -9.74 -9.85
N GLY A 84 -10.98 -8.45 -9.53
CA GLY A 84 -11.58 -7.46 -10.41
C GLY A 84 -13.12 -7.55 -10.36
N GLY A 85 -13.77 -6.42 -10.06
CA GLY A 85 -15.23 -6.32 -9.99
C GLY A 85 -15.67 -5.38 -8.87
N TYR A 86 -15.80 -5.92 -7.67
CA TYR A 86 -16.22 -5.15 -6.49
C TYR A 86 -15.07 -4.31 -5.90
N ASP A 87 -13.91 -4.91 -5.70
CA ASP A 87 -12.73 -4.26 -5.13
C ASP A 87 -11.71 -3.85 -6.21
N TYR A 88 -10.82 -2.92 -5.85
CA TYR A 88 -9.77 -2.47 -6.74
C TYR A 88 -8.52 -3.32 -6.52
N SER A 89 -7.81 -3.62 -7.60
CA SER A 89 -6.41 -4.02 -7.51
C SER A 89 -5.54 -2.77 -7.53
N VAL A 90 -4.67 -2.63 -6.53
CA VAL A 90 -3.78 -1.48 -6.38
C VAL A 90 -2.33 -1.95 -6.34
N GLY A 91 -1.47 -1.27 -7.08
CA GLY A 91 -0.03 -1.47 -6.98
C GLY A 91 0.70 -0.15 -6.88
N THR A 92 1.77 -0.10 -6.09
CA THR A 92 2.61 1.09 -5.92
C THR A 92 4.08 0.75 -6.14
N ILE A 93 4.74 1.61 -6.91
CA ILE A 93 6.19 1.55 -7.16
C ILE A 93 6.85 2.72 -6.44
N ILE A 94 7.86 2.41 -5.64
CA ILE A 94 8.67 3.42 -4.94
C ILE A 94 10.14 3.30 -5.34
N ASP A 95 10.85 4.43 -5.34
CA ASP A 95 12.31 4.41 -5.31
C ASP A 95 12.78 3.85 -3.95
N TRP A 96 13.59 2.79 -4.00
CA TRP A 96 14.02 2.05 -2.81
C TRP A 96 14.80 2.92 -1.82
N GLN A 97 15.63 3.85 -2.33
CA GLN A 97 16.48 4.66 -1.46
C GLN A 97 15.68 5.77 -0.78
N THR A 98 14.90 6.51 -1.56
CA THR A 98 14.19 7.72 -1.11
C THR A 98 12.80 7.46 -0.54
N CYS A 99 12.22 6.28 -0.78
CA CYS A 99 10.85 5.93 -0.38
C CYS A 99 9.78 6.87 -0.99
N GLU A 100 10.06 7.38 -2.18
CA GLU A 100 9.17 8.25 -2.93
C GLU A 100 8.42 7.46 -4.00
N GLN A 101 7.10 7.68 -4.10
CA GLN A 101 6.27 7.06 -5.12
C GLN A 101 6.67 7.53 -6.51
N VAL A 102 6.93 6.59 -7.41
CA VAL A 102 7.31 6.91 -8.81
C VAL A 102 6.22 6.54 -9.80
N ALA A 103 5.44 5.50 -9.51
CA ALA A 103 4.28 5.09 -10.27
C ALA A 103 3.31 4.28 -9.43
N GLU A 104 2.08 4.13 -9.92
CA GLU A 104 1.07 3.27 -9.37
C GLU A 104 0.13 2.76 -10.47
N PHE A 105 -0.65 1.74 -10.13
CA PHE A 105 -1.87 1.43 -10.84
C PHE A 105 -3.02 1.20 -9.86
N ARG A 106 -4.23 1.51 -10.29
CA ARG A 106 -5.49 1.16 -9.62
C ARG A 106 -6.51 0.79 -10.68
N CYS A 107 -7.00 -0.44 -10.65
CA CYS A 107 -7.87 -0.95 -11.70
C CYS A 107 -8.88 -1.98 -11.18
N LYS A 108 -9.96 -2.15 -11.94
CA LYS A 108 -10.97 -3.20 -11.76
C LYS A 108 -11.01 -4.07 -13.01
N LEU A 109 -9.91 -4.80 -13.21
CA LEU A 109 -9.70 -5.61 -14.41
C LEU A 109 -9.50 -7.07 -14.03
N PRO A 110 -9.77 -8.02 -14.94
CA PRO A 110 -9.40 -9.42 -14.74
C PRO A 110 -7.88 -9.60 -14.56
N VAL A 111 -7.49 -10.66 -13.86
CA VAL A 111 -6.07 -10.98 -13.55
C VAL A 111 -5.15 -10.92 -14.77
N ASP A 112 -5.62 -11.36 -15.94
CA ASP A 112 -4.82 -11.36 -17.17
C ASP A 112 -4.46 -9.95 -17.66
N ASP A 113 -5.38 -9.00 -17.53
CA ASP A 113 -5.14 -7.61 -17.92
C ASP A 113 -4.35 -6.87 -16.84
N GLN A 114 -4.59 -7.18 -15.57
CA GLN A 114 -3.73 -6.72 -14.47
C GLN A 114 -2.27 -7.14 -14.71
N ALA A 115 -2.04 -8.40 -15.10
CA ALA A 115 -0.70 -8.93 -15.34
C ALA A 115 0.04 -8.21 -16.48
N ARG A 116 -0.68 -7.76 -17.52
CA ARG A 116 -0.11 -6.95 -18.61
C ARG A 116 0.36 -5.58 -18.10
N ILE A 117 -0.49 -4.88 -17.35
CA ILE A 117 -0.14 -3.59 -16.72
C ILE A 117 1.09 -3.73 -15.82
N ILE A 118 1.12 -4.79 -15.01
CA ILE A 118 2.23 -5.06 -14.09
C ILE A 118 3.51 -5.36 -14.86
N LEU A 119 3.45 -6.14 -15.95
CA LEU A 119 4.60 -6.44 -16.79
C LEU A 119 5.17 -5.18 -17.45
N ASP A 120 4.30 -4.30 -17.96
CA ASP A 120 4.72 -3.03 -18.58
C ASP A 120 5.44 -2.13 -17.58
N LEU A 121 4.88 -1.98 -16.37
CA LEU A 121 5.50 -1.22 -15.28
C LEU A 121 6.79 -1.89 -14.79
N TYR A 122 6.82 -3.21 -14.70
CA TYR A 122 8.01 -3.98 -14.30
C TYR A 122 9.16 -3.76 -15.28
N ASN A 123 8.88 -3.75 -16.58
CA ASN A 123 9.87 -3.47 -17.62
C ASN A 123 10.31 -1.99 -17.60
N LEU A 124 9.36 -1.07 -17.45
CA LEU A 124 9.63 0.38 -17.40
C LEU A 124 10.58 0.75 -16.26
N TYR A 125 10.40 0.18 -15.07
CA TYR A 125 11.22 0.45 -13.88
C TYR A 125 12.35 -0.56 -13.66
N PHE A 126 12.89 -1.11 -14.76
CA PHE A 126 14.10 -1.95 -14.76
C PHE A 126 14.03 -3.16 -13.81
N SER A 127 12.93 -3.91 -13.85
CA SER A 127 12.72 -5.09 -12.99
C SER A 127 12.69 -4.76 -11.48
N PRO A 128 11.72 -3.96 -11.00
CA PRO A 128 11.57 -3.65 -9.58
C PRO A 128 11.43 -4.93 -8.74
N PHE A 129 11.82 -4.86 -7.47
CA PHE A 129 11.60 -5.96 -6.53
C PHE A 129 10.12 -6.01 -6.15
N ILE A 130 9.44 -7.05 -6.63
CA ILE A 130 7.97 -7.10 -6.70
C ILE A 130 7.39 -8.12 -5.73
N ALA A 131 6.25 -7.78 -5.11
CA ALA A 131 5.44 -8.74 -4.39
C ALA A 131 3.95 -8.38 -4.42
N PRO A 132 3.14 -9.18 -5.10
CA PRO A 132 1.71 -9.23 -4.85
C PRO A 132 1.41 -9.86 -3.49
N GLU A 133 0.36 -9.39 -2.81
CA GLU A 133 -0.22 -10.12 -1.69
C GLU A 133 -0.67 -11.49 -2.18
N ARG A 134 -0.30 -12.54 -1.45
CA ARG A 134 -0.58 -13.94 -1.77
C ARG A 134 -1.89 -14.39 -1.11
N ASN A 135 -2.97 -13.64 -1.33
CA ASN A 135 -4.34 -14.05 -0.99
C ASN A 135 -4.85 -15.07 -2.04
N ALA A 136 -6.17 -15.34 -2.10
CA ALA A 136 -6.72 -16.29 -3.08
C ALA A 136 -6.44 -15.86 -4.53
N ASP A 137 -6.64 -14.58 -4.84
CA ASP A 137 -6.58 -14.02 -6.19
C ASP A 137 -5.14 -13.71 -6.60
N GLY A 138 -4.38 -13.22 -5.64
CA GLY A 138 -2.97 -12.94 -5.76
C GLY A 138 -2.17 -14.17 -6.14
N ARG A 139 -2.56 -15.39 -5.73
CA ARG A 139 -1.91 -16.62 -6.21
C ARG A 139 -2.05 -16.78 -7.73
N ARG A 140 -3.25 -16.55 -8.28
CA ARG A 140 -3.48 -16.61 -9.74
C ARG A 140 -2.65 -15.54 -10.46
N LEU A 141 -2.60 -14.32 -9.90
CA LEU A 141 -1.79 -13.24 -10.45
C LEU A 141 -0.30 -13.60 -10.42
N ILE A 142 0.21 -14.11 -9.30
CA ILE A 142 1.61 -14.53 -9.14
C ILE A 142 1.96 -15.61 -10.18
N ASP A 143 1.14 -16.64 -10.33
CA ASP A 143 1.37 -17.71 -11.31
C ASP A 143 1.44 -17.14 -12.74
N LYS A 144 0.55 -16.21 -13.08
CA LYS A 144 0.55 -15.53 -14.39
C LYS A 144 1.83 -14.72 -14.59
N LEU A 145 2.23 -13.92 -13.62
CA LEU A 145 3.43 -13.08 -13.69
C LEU A 145 4.72 -13.92 -13.81
N LEU A 146 4.79 -15.06 -13.11
CA LEU A 146 5.88 -16.03 -13.26
C LEU A 146 5.90 -16.63 -14.68
N GLY A 147 4.74 -16.99 -15.22
CA GLY A 147 4.60 -17.46 -16.61
C GLY A 147 4.99 -16.43 -17.66
N LEU A 148 4.81 -15.13 -17.35
CA LEU A 148 5.28 -14.00 -18.18
C LEU A 148 6.78 -13.72 -18.04
N GLY A 149 7.50 -14.46 -17.19
CA GLY A 149 8.95 -14.36 -17.05
C GLY A 149 9.43 -13.30 -16.07
N ILE A 150 8.56 -12.79 -15.19
CA ILE A 150 8.99 -11.92 -14.07
C ILE A 150 9.84 -12.74 -13.09
N LYS A 151 11.01 -12.21 -12.69
CA LYS A 151 12.00 -12.94 -11.89
C LYS A 151 12.32 -12.29 -10.54
N ASN A 152 12.28 -10.96 -10.44
CA ASN A 152 12.72 -10.24 -9.24
C ASN A 152 11.64 -10.22 -8.14
N PHE A 153 11.10 -11.38 -7.81
CA PHE A 153 10.06 -11.55 -6.80
C PHE A 153 10.63 -11.57 -5.38
N TYR A 154 9.88 -11.01 -4.45
CA TYR A 154 9.99 -11.39 -3.05
C TYR A 154 9.40 -12.78 -2.83
N HIS A 155 10.05 -13.56 -1.99
CA HIS A 155 9.62 -14.90 -1.60
C HIS A 155 9.48 -14.94 -0.08
N THR A 156 8.26 -15.15 0.42
CA THR A 156 8.02 -15.36 1.87
C THR A 156 8.82 -16.57 2.38
N SER A 157 8.98 -17.59 1.53
CA SER A 157 9.90 -18.71 1.69
C SER A 157 10.31 -19.19 0.30
N LYS A 158 11.34 -20.05 0.19
CA LYS A 158 11.92 -20.53 -1.09
C LYS A 158 10.90 -20.75 -2.22
N ASP A 159 9.81 -21.46 -1.95
CA ASP A 159 8.79 -21.83 -2.95
C ASP A 159 7.47 -21.05 -2.84
N LYS A 160 7.47 -19.89 -2.14
CA LYS A 160 6.28 -19.07 -1.89
C LYS A 160 6.51 -17.63 -2.33
N PRO A 161 6.47 -17.36 -3.66
CA PRO A 161 6.57 -16.00 -4.21
C PRO A 161 5.40 -15.13 -3.73
N GLY A 162 5.62 -13.84 -3.54
CA GLY A 162 4.64 -12.89 -3.02
C GLY A 162 4.68 -12.72 -1.50
N TRP A 163 3.94 -11.72 -1.01
CA TRP A 163 3.84 -11.37 0.40
C TRP A 163 2.69 -12.13 1.07
N TRP A 164 2.87 -12.61 2.29
CA TRP A 164 1.80 -13.27 3.03
C TRP A 164 1.32 -12.38 4.20
N THR A 165 0.08 -11.93 4.10
CA THR A 165 -0.58 -11.15 5.15
C THR A 165 -1.32 -12.09 6.09
N ASP A 166 -0.87 -12.17 7.34
CA ASP A 166 -1.53 -12.93 8.41
C ASP A 166 -1.70 -12.07 9.68
N SER A 167 -2.24 -12.66 10.74
CA SER A 167 -2.47 -11.96 12.02
C SER A 167 -1.19 -11.47 12.71
N LYS A 168 0.00 -11.92 12.27
CA LYS A 168 1.30 -11.46 12.77
C LYS A 168 1.90 -10.40 11.87
N SER A 169 1.85 -10.57 10.55
CA SER A 169 2.47 -9.64 9.60
C SER A 169 1.62 -8.39 9.38
N ARG A 170 0.28 -8.48 9.41
CA ARG A 170 -0.61 -7.32 9.20
C ARG A 170 -0.40 -6.21 10.24
N PRO A 171 -0.37 -6.47 11.57
CA PRO A 171 -0.13 -5.39 12.54
C PRO A 171 1.25 -4.74 12.38
N VAL A 172 2.27 -5.54 12.04
CA VAL A 172 3.65 -5.05 11.86
C VAL A 172 3.75 -4.15 10.63
N MET A 173 3.24 -4.58 9.47
CA MET A 173 3.34 -3.79 8.24
C MET A 173 2.55 -2.47 8.31
N ILE A 174 1.40 -2.48 8.99
CA ILE A 174 0.61 -1.26 9.21
C ILE A 174 1.30 -0.34 10.23
N ALA A 175 1.91 -0.90 11.28
CA ALA A 175 2.67 -0.10 12.26
C ALA A 175 3.89 0.58 11.63
N ASP A 176 4.63 -0.14 10.79
CA ASP A 176 5.74 0.42 10.03
C ASP A 176 5.29 1.54 9.08
N LEU A 177 4.16 1.35 8.38
CA LEU A 177 3.58 2.39 7.53
C LEU A 177 3.19 3.62 8.36
N ALA A 178 2.55 3.42 9.52
CA ALA A 178 2.16 4.51 10.39
C ALA A 178 3.36 5.30 10.94
N GLU A 179 4.46 4.62 11.28
CA GLU A 179 5.70 5.25 11.67
C GLU A 179 6.31 6.08 10.53
N MET A 180 6.35 5.53 9.31
CA MET A 180 6.88 6.24 8.14
C MET A 180 6.05 7.48 7.77
N VAL A 181 4.72 7.42 7.92
CA VAL A 181 3.80 8.55 7.75
C VAL A 181 4.09 9.62 8.81
N SER A 182 4.08 9.25 10.10
CA SER A 182 4.33 10.19 11.21
C SER A 182 5.69 10.89 11.09
N LYS A 183 6.73 10.15 10.68
CA LYS A 183 8.08 10.70 10.46
C LYS A 183 8.25 11.44 9.13
N ARG A 184 7.25 11.44 8.25
CA ARG A 184 7.31 12.02 6.89
C ARG A 184 8.47 11.48 6.05
N ASN A 185 8.76 10.19 6.22
CA ASN A 185 9.84 9.48 5.54
C ASN A 185 9.40 8.76 4.26
N LEU A 186 8.17 8.98 3.81
CA LEU A 186 7.66 8.52 2.52
C LEU A 186 6.93 9.65 1.82
N ARG A 187 6.85 9.57 0.50
CA ARG A 187 6.13 10.55 -0.34
C ARG A 187 5.10 9.83 -1.20
N VAL A 188 3.85 10.22 -1.01
CA VAL A 188 2.69 9.73 -1.76
C VAL A 188 2.14 10.90 -2.57
N TYR A 189 1.99 10.73 -3.87
CA TYR A 189 1.49 11.80 -4.74
C TYR A 189 -0.01 11.71 -4.99
N ASN A 190 -0.59 10.53 -4.82
CA ASN A 190 -2.00 10.31 -5.07
C ASN A 190 -2.89 10.76 -3.90
N ARG A 191 -3.82 11.68 -4.18
CA ARG A 191 -4.86 12.12 -3.23
C ARG A 191 -5.72 10.97 -2.72
N GLU A 192 -6.10 10.02 -3.58
CA GLU A 192 -6.96 8.88 -3.19
C GLU A 192 -6.30 8.01 -2.13
N ALA A 193 -4.99 7.73 -2.30
CA ALA A 193 -4.22 6.97 -1.32
C ALA A 193 -4.18 7.68 0.05
N ILE A 194 -3.96 8.99 0.07
CA ILE A 194 -3.94 9.76 1.31
C ILE A 194 -5.33 9.81 1.96
N ASN A 195 -6.40 9.90 1.16
CA ASN A 195 -7.77 9.83 1.66
C ASN A 195 -8.09 8.47 2.31
N GLU A 196 -7.60 7.36 1.74
CA GLU A 196 -7.72 6.05 2.38
C GLU A 196 -6.99 6.04 3.74
N PHE A 197 -5.80 6.65 3.83
CA PHE A 197 -5.07 6.77 5.10
C PHE A 197 -5.88 7.55 6.14
N TYR A 198 -6.54 8.65 5.77
CA TYR A 198 -7.44 9.37 6.69
C TYR A 198 -8.59 8.51 7.21
N SER A 199 -9.15 7.69 6.32
CA SER A 199 -10.33 6.86 6.61
C SER A 199 -10.01 5.52 7.28
N PHE A 200 -8.72 5.22 7.49
CA PHE A 200 -8.24 4.02 8.15
C PHE A 200 -8.14 4.26 9.66
N ILE A 201 -8.91 3.52 10.44
CA ILE A 201 -9.19 3.80 11.86
C ILE A 201 -8.77 2.64 12.75
N ARG A 202 -8.36 2.93 13.98
CA ARG A 202 -8.18 1.95 15.06
C ARG A 202 -9.45 1.86 15.87
N THR A 203 -9.81 0.64 16.26
CA THR A 203 -10.91 0.36 17.18
C THR A 203 -10.42 -0.63 18.24
N GLU A 204 -11.21 -0.85 19.31
CA GLU A 204 -10.88 -1.88 20.32
C GLU A 204 -10.76 -3.28 19.71
N LYS A 205 -11.57 -3.59 18.70
CA LYS A 205 -11.56 -4.89 17.99
C LYS A 205 -10.43 -5.00 16.96
N HIS A 206 -10.05 -3.87 16.36
CA HIS A 206 -9.01 -3.77 15.33
C HIS A 206 -7.94 -2.74 15.76
N PRO A 207 -7.12 -3.08 16.76
CA PRO A 207 -6.08 -2.17 17.27
C PRO A 207 -5.00 -1.87 16.24
N GLU A 208 -4.80 -2.72 15.24
CA GLU A 208 -3.92 -2.54 14.10
C GLU A 208 -4.45 -1.52 13.08
N GLY A 209 -5.78 -1.45 12.94
CA GLY A 209 -6.50 -0.56 12.04
C GLY A 209 -7.34 -1.30 10.99
N ILE A 210 -8.45 -0.67 10.60
CA ILE A 210 -9.39 -1.15 9.58
C ILE A 210 -9.97 0.03 8.79
N ALA A 211 -10.38 -0.19 7.55
CA ALA A 211 -11.15 0.80 6.79
C ALA A 211 -12.48 1.11 7.51
N THR A 212 -12.89 2.37 7.46
CA THR A 212 -14.27 2.75 7.82
C THR A 212 -15.28 2.09 6.88
N LYS A 213 -16.50 1.85 7.37
CA LYS A 213 -17.55 1.18 6.59
C LYS A 213 -17.79 1.91 5.27
N GLY A 214 -17.73 1.18 4.15
CA GLY A 214 -17.92 1.73 2.81
C GLY A 214 -16.71 2.47 2.23
N ARG A 215 -15.55 2.42 2.89
CA ARG A 215 -14.27 2.92 2.37
C ARG A 215 -13.35 1.74 2.03
N HIS A 216 -12.37 2.02 1.17
CA HIS A 216 -11.35 1.07 0.74
C HIS A 216 -10.08 1.20 1.59
N ASP A 217 -9.30 0.11 1.70
CA ASP A 217 -7.94 0.10 2.26
C ASP A 217 -6.88 -0.42 1.28
N ASP A 218 -7.23 -0.60 0.00
CA ASP A 218 -6.35 -1.18 -1.02
C ASP A 218 -5.00 -0.42 -1.13
N TYR A 219 -5.00 0.92 -1.07
CA TYR A 219 -3.76 1.69 -1.03
C TYR A 219 -2.98 1.51 0.26
N VAL A 220 -3.66 1.43 1.41
CA VAL A 220 -3.01 1.19 2.72
C VAL A 220 -2.24 -0.12 2.67
N ILE A 221 -2.87 -1.18 2.16
CA ILE A 221 -2.27 -2.51 2.08
C ILE A 221 -1.12 -2.54 1.06
N ALA A 222 -1.33 -2.03 -0.15
CA ALA A 222 -0.28 -1.97 -1.17
C ALA A 222 0.97 -1.19 -0.69
N TRP A 223 0.78 -0.05 0.00
CA TRP A 223 1.88 0.71 0.59
C TRP A 223 2.58 -0.05 1.72
N ALA A 224 1.81 -0.64 2.64
CA ALA A 224 2.36 -1.40 3.75
C ALA A 224 3.21 -2.58 3.25
N ILE A 225 2.75 -3.32 2.24
CA ILE A 225 3.52 -4.39 1.57
C ILE A 225 4.80 -3.80 0.96
N THR A 226 4.69 -2.73 0.17
CA THR A 226 5.84 -2.11 -0.52
C THR A 226 6.95 -1.71 0.46
N LEU A 227 6.59 -1.18 1.64
CA LEU A 227 7.54 -0.86 2.69
C LEU A 227 8.23 -2.10 3.28
N GLN A 228 7.53 -3.22 3.40
CA GLN A 228 8.16 -4.48 3.81
C GLN A 228 9.16 -4.97 2.75
N LEU A 229 8.82 -4.86 1.45
CA LEU A 229 9.75 -5.19 0.37
C LEU A 229 11.01 -4.35 0.42
N ARG A 230 10.88 -3.06 0.72
CA ARG A 230 12.01 -2.15 0.86
C ARG A 230 13.02 -2.63 1.90
N LYS A 231 12.55 -3.21 3.02
CA LYS A 231 13.40 -3.80 4.07
C LYS A 231 14.12 -5.06 3.62
N HIS A 232 13.52 -5.83 2.71
CA HIS A 232 14.04 -7.11 2.21
C HIS A 232 14.78 -6.99 0.87
N MET A 233 14.95 -5.77 0.36
CA MET A 233 15.57 -5.53 -0.95
C MET A 233 16.95 -6.17 -1.03
N PRO A 234 17.24 -7.01 -2.03
CA PRO A 234 18.57 -7.56 -2.24
C PRO A 234 19.56 -6.41 -2.53
N THR A 235 20.39 -6.06 -1.54
CA THR A 235 21.36 -4.97 -1.68
C THR A 235 22.56 -5.35 -2.54
N GLY A 236 22.75 -6.63 -2.86
CA GLY A 236 23.92 -7.13 -3.58
C GLY A 236 25.14 -6.96 -2.70
N GLY A 237 25.53 -8.02 -1.97
CA GLY A 237 26.78 -7.99 -1.24
C GLY A 237 27.94 -7.85 -2.22
N VAL A 238 28.68 -6.74 -2.13
CA VAL A 238 29.99 -6.67 -2.78
C VAL A 238 30.90 -7.64 -2.02
N SER A 239 31.15 -8.83 -2.57
CA SER A 239 32.24 -9.66 -2.06
C SER A 239 33.55 -9.08 -2.56
N ILE A 240 34.25 -8.35 -1.68
CA ILE A 240 35.62 -7.92 -1.96
C ILE A 240 36.48 -9.17 -1.79
N LYS A 241 36.87 -9.82 -2.90
CA LYS A 241 37.93 -10.83 -2.87
C LYS A 241 39.25 -10.11 -2.64
N SER A 242 39.74 -10.09 -1.40
CA SER A 242 41.12 -9.66 -1.12
C SER A 242 42.09 -10.70 -1.69
N PHE A 243 42.82 -10.34 -2.74
CA PHE A 243 43.95 -11.14 -3.19
C PHE A 243 45.16 -10.82 -2.31
N LYS A 244 45.71 -11.83 -1.63
CA LYS A 244 47.03 -11.68 -0.97
C LYS A 244 48.10 -11.62 -2.06
N TYR A 245 48.90 -10.55 -2.05
CA TYR A 245 50.08 -10.44 -2.87
C TYR A 245 51.04 -11.59 -2.52
N ARG A 246 51.43 -12.40 -3.50
CA ARG A 246 52.54 -13.35 -3.32
C ARG A 246 53.82 -12.59 -3.64
N GLU A 247 54.65 -12.36 -2.63
CA GLU A 247 56.04 -11.99 -2.86
C GLU A 247 56.73 -13.16 -3.58
N THR A 248 57.19 -12.91 -4.80
CA THR A 248 58.08 -13.81 -5.52
C THR A 248 59.48 -13.67 -4.92
N ALA A 249 59.98 -14.74 -4.29
CA ALA A 249 61.39 -14.95 -4.01
C ALA A 249 62.06 -15.65 -5.19
#